data_AF-W7LQG9-F1
#
_entry.id   AF-W7LQG9-F1
#
_cell.length_a   1.000
_cell.length_b   1.000
_cell.length_c   1.000
_cell.angle_alpha   90.00
_cell.angle_beta   90.00
_cell.angle_gamma   90.00
#
_symmetry.space_group_name_H-M   'P 1'
#
loop_
_entity.id
_entity.type
_entity.pdbx_description
1 polymer ?
#
loop_
_entity_poly.entity_id
_entity_poly.type
_entity_poly.pdbx_seq_one_letter_code
_entity_poly.pdbx_strand_id
1 'polypeptide(L)'
;MHVVAHMLHKTDIKHLLLRLQTLKALAWHPLLVPLILMEQRIEGTAEKLTLMRDSLYSVEKRTGTHKNYRNDKYHEELNHYAYGDKVWERHHEQDVDFEAAPGKITSVAAECAMTEAKCQVNESLLDWLQGLNDSLGELNTDGSPWERAKSSIGMKISASKTWSANNRTRSIYFAKRAEAQMQACLNLMAQRDSALNLKKTEAALRDSSDMRAIAWVTLAFLPATFVAYLLLQL
;
A
#
# COMPACT_ATOMS: atom_id res chain seq x y z
N MET A 1 23.53 -28.28 9.05
CA MET A 1 22.22 -28.69 8.50
C MET A 1 21.09 -28.70 9.54
N HIS A 2 21.33 -29.08 10.81
CA HIS A 2 20.26 -29.22 11.83
C HIS A 2 19.50 -27.92 12.19
N VAL A 3 20.18 -26.77 12.23
CA VAL A 3 19.57 -25.49 12.65
C VAL A 3 18.60 -24.93 11.60
N VAL A 4 18.86 -25.18 10.31
CA VAL A 4 18.02 -24.70 9.21
C VAL A 4 16.69 -25.46 9.14
N ALA A 5 16.68 -26.74 9.53
CA ALA A 5 15.49 -27.59 9.49
C ALA A 5 14.42 -27.19 10.51
N HIS A 6 14.81 -26.61 11.66
CA HIS A 6 13.87 -26.18 12.71
C HIS A 6 13.07 -24.93 12.36
N MET A 7 13.43 -24.20 11.30
CA MET A 7 12.74 -22.99 10.87
C MET A 7 11.76 -23.21 9.71
N LEU A 8 11.58 -24.46 9.24
CA LEU A 8 10.81 -24.77 8.04
C LEU A 8 9.41 -25.28 8.39
N HIS A 9 8.38 -24.66 7.83
CA HIS A 9 7.01 -25.13 7.93
C HIS A 9 6.78 -26.36 7.04
N LYS A 10 5.68 -27.10 7.28
CA LYS A 10 5.34 -28.34 6.55
C LYS A 10 5.20 -28.12 5.03
N THR A 11 4.76 -26.93 4.61
CA THR A 11 4.70 -26.51 3.20
C THR A 11 6.08 -26.33 2.59
N ASP A 12 7.02 -25.78 3.36
CA ASP A 12 8.38 -25.49 2.94
C ASP A 12 9.16 -26.78 2.70
N ILE A 13 8.91 -27.81 3.53
CA ILE A 13 9.52 -29.13 3.38
C ILE A 13 9.08 -29.81 2.07
N LYS A 14 7.79 -29.69 1.70
CA LYS A 14 7.29 -30.26 0.43
C LYS A 14 7.92 -29.58 -0.78
N HIS A 15 7.99 -28.25 -0.75
CA HIS A 15 8.62 -27.46 -1.82
C HIS A 15 10.11 -27.80 -1.95
N LEU A 16 10.83 -27.85 -0.82
CA LEU A 16 12.23 -28.24 -0.77
C LEU A 16 12.47 -29.63 -1.38
N LEU A 17 11.66 -30.63 -1.02
CA LEU A 17 11.76 -31.98 -1.57
C LEU A 17 11.57 -32.01 -3.09
N LEU A 18 10.54 -31.32 -3.59
CA LEU A 18 10.26 -31.22 -5.03
C LEU A 18 11.43 -30.58 -5.79
N ARG A 19 11.98 -29.49 -5.25
CA ARG A 19 13.12 -28.78 -5.85
C ARG A 19 14.40 -29.63 -5.80
N LEU A 20 14.65 -30.35 -4.72
CA LEU A 20 15.78 -31.28 -4.61
C LEU A 20 15.68 -32.44 -5.62
N GLN A 21 14.49 -33.00 -5.82
CA GLN A 21 14.26 -34.02 -6.85
C GLN A 21 14.51 -33.48 -8.26
N THR A 22 14.07 -32.26 -8.53
CA THR A 22 14.29 -31.57 -9.81
C THR A 22 15.78 -31.30 -10.04
N LEU A 23 16.53 -30.96 -8.99
CA LEU A 23 17.94 -30.60 -9.03
C LEU A 23 18.85 -31.75 -8.57
N LYS A 24 18.42 -33.01 -8.74
CA LYS A 24 19.12 -34.21 -8.25
C LYS A 24 20.60 -34.28 -8.66
N ALA A 25 20.95 -33.77 -9.85
CA ALA A 25 22.31 -33.74 -10.37
C ALA A 25 23.27 -32.85 -9.55
N LEU A 26 22.71 -31.91 -8.79
CA LEU A 26 23.42 -30.98 -7.92
C LEU A 26 23.14 -31.27 -6.44
N ALA A 27 22.44 -32.35 -6.10
CA ALA A 27 22.01 -32.65 -4.73
C ALA A 27 23.18 -32.82 -3.74
N TRP A 28 24.36 -33.18 -4.26
CA TRP A 28 25.59 -33.28 -3.49
C TRP A 28 26.20 -31.90 -3.16
N HIS A 29 25.82 -30.83 -3.86
CA HIS A 29 26.43 -29.51 -3.70
C HIS A 29 25.93 -28.83 -2.41
N PRO A 30 26.82 -28.37 -1.51
CA PRO A 30 26.44 -27.87 -0.18
C PRO A 30 25.57 -26.61 -0.23
N LEU A 31 25.70 -25.79 -1.28
CA LEU A 31 24.92 -24.56 -1.45
C LEU A 31 23.52 -24.79 -2.05
N LEU A 32 23.17 -26.01 -2.47
CA LEU A 32 21.87 -26.25 -3.11
C LEU A 32 20.71 -26.00 -2.15
N VAL A 33 20.78 -26.51 -0.92
CA VAL A 33 19.71 -26.33 0.08
C VAL A 33 19.52 -24.86 0.46
N PRO A 34 20.56 -24.10 0.86
CA PRO A 34 20.42 -22.67 1.10
C PRO A 34 19.82 -21.90 -0.07
N LEU A 35 20.19 -22.25 -1.30
CA LEU A 35 19.71 -21.59 -2.51
C LEU A 35 18.23 -21.86 -2.79
N ILE A 36 17.75 -23.09 -2.58
CA ILE A 36 16.31 -23.42 -2.71
C ILE A 36 15.48 -22.63 -1.68
N LEU A 37 16.00 -22.49 -0.46
CA LEU A 37 15.33 -21.69 0.58
C LEU A 37 15.29 -20.20 0.21
N MET A 38 16.35 -19.68 -0.39
CA MET A 38 16.38 -18.31 -0.90
C MET A 38 15.41 -18.10 -2.05
N GLU A 39 15.34 -19.03 -3.00
CA GLU A 39 14.38 -19.00 -4.11
C GLU A 39 12.95 -18.89 -3.58
N GLN A 40 12.55 -19.77 -2.65
CA GLN A 40 11.22 -19.74 -2.05
C GLN A 40 10.91 -18.41 -1.35
N ARG A 41 11.89 -17.85 -0.62
CA ARG A 41 11.72 -16.56 0.08
C ARG A 41 11.52 -15.40 -0.90
N ILE A 42 12.24 -15.41 -2.02
CA ILE A 42 12.19 -14.35 -3.03
C ILE A 42 10.87 -14.44 -3.82
N GLU A 43 10.43 -15.64 -4.20
CA GLU A 43 9.17 -15.86 -4.92
C GLU A 43 7.95 -15.35 -4.15
N GLY A 44 7.86 -15.63 -2.84
CA GLY A 44 6.75 -15.16 -2.00
C GLY A 44 6.68 -13.62 -1.86
N THR A 45 7.72 -12.89 -2.23
CA THR A 45 7.72 -11.42 -2.19
C THR A 45 6.92 -10.82 -3.36
N ALA A 46 6.91 -11.47 -4.53
CA ALA A 46 6.22 -10.96 -5.72
C ALA A 46 4.69 -10.93 -5.55
N GLU A 47 4.13 -11.91 -4.84
CA GLU A 47 2.71 -11.98 -4.50
C GLU A 47 2.31 -10.81 -3.59
N LYS A 48 3.09 -10.55 -2.53
CA LYS A 48 2.85 -9.42 -1.62
C LYS A 48 2.89 -8.08 -2.34
N LEU A 49 3.85 -7.88 -3.23
CA LEU A 49 3.94 -6.68 -4.07
C LEU A 49 2.70 -6.51 -4.97
N THR A 50 2.09 -7.61 -5.40
CA THR A 50 0.85 -7.57 -6.20
C THR A 50 -0.34 -7.11 -5.34
N LEU A 51 -0.46 -7.62 -4.11
CA LEU A 51 -1.46 -7.17 -3.15
C LEU A 51 -1.32 -5.68 -2.80
N MET A 52 -0.08 -5.20 -2.60
CA MET A 52 0.21 -3.78 -2.37
C MET A 52 -0.24 -2.90 -3.54
N ARG A 53 0.09 -3.31 -4.77
CA ARG A 53 -0.34 -2.62 -6.00
C ARG A 53 -1.86 -2.53 -6.07
N ASP A 54 -2.55 -3.64 -5.86
CA ASP A 54 -4.01 -3.71 -6.01
C ASP A 54 -4.71 -2.87 -4.93
N SER A 55 -4.17 -2.87 -3.71
CA SER A 55 -4.61 -1.97 -2.64
C SER A 55 -4.45 -0.50 -3.02
N LEU A 56 -3.27 -0.09 -3.54
CA LEU A 56 -3.07 1.28 -4.02
C LEU A 56 -4.04 1.64 -5.15
N TYR A 57 -4.22 0.75 -6.12
CA TYR A 57 -5.13 0.99 -7.24
C TYR A 57 -6.57 1.16 -6.78
N SER A 58 -7.01 0.40 -5.76
CA SER A 58 -8.34 0.57 -5.19
C SER A 58 -8.54 1.96 -4.61
N VAL A 59 -7.54 2.47 -3.88
CA VAL A 59 -7.58 3.81 -3.28
C VAL A 59 -7.55 4.89 -4.36
N GLU A 60 -6.65 4.77 -5.35
CA GLU A 60 -6.54 5.75 -6.43
C GLU A 60 -7.80 5.87 -7.28
N LYS A 61 -8.45 4.74 -7.59
CA LYS A 61 -9.73 4.77 -8.31
C LYS A 61 -10.76 5.50 -7.46
N ARG A 62 -10.82 5.17 -6.16
CA ARG A 62 -11.77 5.78 -5.24
C ARG A 62 -11.59 7.29 -5.10
N THR A 63 -10.35 7.77 -5.02
CA THR A 63 -10.06 9.21 -4.94
C THR A 63 -10.10 9.92 -6.29
N GLY A 64 -10.38 9.21 -7.38
CA GLY A 64 -10.32 9.76 -8.73
C GLY A 64 -8.92 10.27 -9.09
N THR A 65 -7.87 9.55 -8.74
CA THR A 65 -6.47 9.85 -9.14
C THR A 65 -5.89 8.78 -10.07
N HIS A 66 -6.58 7.65 -10.26
CA HIS A 66 -6.06 6.53 -11.05
C HIS A 66 -6.10 6.80 -12.55
N LYS A 67 -4.99 7.24 -13.14
CA LYS A 67 -4.82 7.35 -14.61
C LYS A 67 -5.89 8.19 -15.32
N ASN A 68 -6.46 9.20 -14.66
CA ASN A 68 -7.46 10.09 -15.27
C ASN A 68 -7.00 10.75 -16.57
N TYR A 69 -5.68 10.96 -16.73
CA TYR A 69 -5.10 11.54 -17.95
C TYR A 69 -5.38 10.71 -19.21
N ARG A 70 -5.75 9.42 -19.07
CA ARG A 70 -6.07 8.54 -20.21
C ARG A 70 -7.42 8.83 -20.83
N ASN A 71 -8.34 9.48 -20.09
CA ASN A 71 -9.69 9.78 -20.56
C ASN A 71 -10.41 8.55 -21.17
N ASP A 72 -10.24 7.40 -20.53
CA ASP A 72 -10.82 6.13 -20.99
C ASP A 72 -12.33 6.13 -20.72
N LYS A 73 -13.17 6.22 -21.76
CA LYS A 73 -14.64 6.15 -21.66
C LYS A 73 -15.13 4.95 -20.83
N TYR A 74 -14.46 3.81 -20.96
CA TYR A 74 -14.76 2.59 -20.20
C TYR A 74 -14.67 2.79 -18.67
N HIS A 75 -13.78 3.67 -18.20
CA HIS A 75 -13.63 3.97 -16.77
C HIS A 75 -14.65 5.01 -16.27
N GLU A 76 -15.14 5.91 -17.13
CA GLU A 76 -16.29 6.76 -16.83
C GLU A 76 -17.58 5.94 -16.70
N GLU A 77 -17.81 5.01 -17.63
CA GLU A 77 -18.99 4.11 -17.62
C GLU A 77 -19.04 3.20 -16.38
N LEU A 78 -17.87 2.81 -15.86
CA LEU A 78 -17.74 2.00 -14.64
C LEU A 78 -17.74 2.84 -13.34
N ASN A 79 -17.95 4.15 -13.41
CA ASN A 79 -17.85 5.07 -12.26
C ASN A 79 -16.52 4.94 -11.49
N HIS A 80 -15.44 4.57 -12.17
CA HIS A 80 -14.11 4.45 -11.55
C HIS A 80 -13.48 5.80 -11.21
N TYR A 81 -14.07 6.90 -11.66
CA TYR A 81 -13.61 8.26 -11.40
C TYR A 81 -14.62 9.00 -10.54
N ALA A 82 -14.38 9.03 -9.23
CA ALA A 82 -15.14 9.92 -8.36
C ALA A 82 -14.54 11.33 -8.44
N TYR A 83 -15.38 12.34 -8.68
CA TYR A 83 -15.01 13.76 -8.69
C TYR A 83 -15.90 14.56 -7.74
N GLY A 84 -15.32 15.58 -7.09
CA GLY A 84 -16.05 16.48 -6.20
C GLY A 84 -16.74 15.75 -5.05
N ASP A 85 -18.02 16.04 -4.84
CA ASP A 85 -18.80 15.46 -3.74
C ASP A 85 -18.90 13.91 -3.81
N LYS A 86 -18.84 13.33 -5.02
CA LYS A 86 -18.89 11.87 -5.24
C LYS A 86 -17.70 11.12 -4.65
N VAL A 87 -16.57 11.79 -4.37
CA VAL A 87 -15.41 11.20 -3.68
C VAL A 87 -15.74 10.82 -2.24
N TRP A 88 -16.77 11.44 -1.66
CA TRP A 88 -17.19 11.27 -0.27
C TRP A 88 -18.44 10.40 -0.13
N GLU A 89 -19.18 10.19 -1.23
CA GLU A 89 -20.37 9.34 -1.27
C GLU A 89 -19.99 7.86 -1.19
N ARG A 90 -20.61 7.10 -0.28
CA ARG A 90 -20.42 5.64 -0.22
C ARG A 90 -21.20 4.99 -1.38
N HIS A 91 -20.50 4.51 -2.40
CA HIS A 91 -21.13 3.97 -3.62
C HIS A 91 -21.60 2.51 -3.45
N HIS A 92 -20.89 1.68 -2.68
CA HIS A 92 -21.27 0.30 -2.38
C HIS A 92 -21.00 -0.10 -0.91
N GLU A 93 -21.75 -1.07 -0.38
CA GLU A 93 -21.50 -1.65 0.96
C GLU A 93 -20.08 -2.22 1.11
N GLN A 94 -19.49 -2.66 0.00
CA GLN A 94 -18.13 -3.22 -0.08
C GLN A 94 -17.04 -2.16 -0.30
N ASP A 95 -17.42 -0.91 -0.61
CA ASP A 95 -16.45 0.17 -0.74
C ASP A 95 -15.93 0.57 0.63
N VAL A 96 -14.62 0.69 0.69
CA VAL A 96 -13.97 1.23 1.87
C VAL A 96 -14.22 2.72 1.91
N ASP A 97 -14.67 3.19 3.08
CA ASP A 97 -14.89 4.60 3.34
C ASP A 97 -13.64 5.40 2.95
N PHE A 98 -13.82 6.56 2.32
CA PHE A 98 -12.71 7.46 2.04
C PHE A 98 -11.92 7.72 3.34
N GLU A 99 -12.61 7.79 4.48
CA GLU A 99 -11.99 7.97 5.79
C GLU A 99 -10.96 6.88 6.15
N ALA A 100 -11.10 5.68 5.58
CA ALA A 100 -10.15 4.58 5.76
C ALA A 100 -9.02 4.56 4.71
N ALA A 101 -9.07 5.41 3.67
CA ALA A 101 -8.03 5.48 2.64
C ALA A 101 -6.66 5.87 3.20
N PRO A 102 -6.50 6.89 4.09
CA PRO A 102 -5.21 7.20 4.70
C PRO A 102 -4.63 6.00 5.47
N GLY A 103 -5.45 5.33 6.29
CA GLY A 103 -5.02 4.14 7.04
C GLY A 103 -4.50 3.03 6.13
N LYS A 104 -5.21 2.75 5.03
CA LYS A 104 -4.76 1.78 4.01
C LYS A 104 -3.46 2.17 3.33
N ILE A 105 -3.32 3.43 2.91
CA ILE A 105 -2.11 3.93 2.25
C ILE A 105 -0.91 3.81 3.20
N THR A 106 -1.06 4.22 4.46
CA THR A 106 -0.01 4.09 5.48
C THR A 106 0.40 2.64 5.69
N SER A 107 -0.57 1.72 5.76
CA SER A 107 -0.29 0.29 5.86
C SER A 107 0.49 -0.24 4.66
N VAL A 108 0.12 0.16 3.42
CA VAL A 108 0.87 -0.21 2.22
C VAL A 108 2.29 0.37 2.26
N ALA A 109 2.47 1.63 2.66
CA ALA A 109 3.79 2.25 2.76
C ALA A 109 4.69 1.50 3.76
N ALA A 110 4.15 1.12 4.92
CA ALA A 110 4.88 0.32 5.91
C ALA A 110 5.28 -1.06 5.37
N GLU A 111 4.37 -1.74 4.67
CA GLU A 111 4.65 -3.03 4.01
C GLU A 111 5.69 -2.90 2.88
N CYS A 112 5.69 -1.80 2.13
CA CYS A 112 6.72 -1.49 1.14
C CYS A 112 8.10 -1.34 1.79
N ALA A 113 8.19 -0.59 2.89
CA ALA A 113 9.43 -0.41 3.64
C ALA A 113 9.94 -1.74 4.23
N MET A 114 9.04 -2.55 4.79
CA MET A 114 9.39 -3.89 5.28
C MET A 114 9.89 -4.80 4.15
N THR A 115 9.26 -4.73 2.98
CA THR A 115 9.67 -5.51 1.80
C THR A 115 11.03 -5.07 1.28
N GLU A 116 11.30 -3.77 1.24
CA GLU A 116 12.61 -3.24 0.88
C GLU A 116 13.69 -3.77 1.82
N ALA A 117 13.48 -3.67 3.14
CA ALA A 117 14.43 -4.16 4.14
C ALA A 117 14.67 -5.67 4.01
N LYS A 118 13.62 -6.47 3.75
CA LYS A 118 13.75 -7.91 3.48
C LYS A 118 14.59 -8.20 2.23
N CYS A 119 14.39 -7.43 1.16
CA CYS A 119 15.19 -7.59 -0.06
C CYS A 119 16.66 -7.26 0.19
N GLN A 120 16.96 -6.21 0.95
CA GLN A 120 18.33 -5.85 1.35
C GLN A 120 19.02 -6.98 2.13
N VAL A 121 18.35 -7.53 3.15
CA VAL A 121 18.88 -8.66 3.93
C VAL A 121 19.12 -9.89 3.05
N ASN A 122 18.20 -10.17 2.12
CA ASN A 122 18.35 -11.28 1.18
C ASN A 122 19.51 -11.05 0.19
N GLU A 123 19.70 -9.83 -0.30
CA GLU A 123 20.81 -9.44 -1.17
C GLU A 123 22.16 -9.70 -0.47
N SER A 124 22.31 -9.26 0.80
CA SER A 124 23.52 -9.53 1.58
C SER A 124 23.77 -11.03 1.79
N LEU A 125 22.71 -11.82 2.01
CA LEU A 125 22.84 -13.28 2.14
C LEU A 125 23.25 -13.93 0.80
N LEU A 126 22.73 -13.44 -0.33
CA LEU A 126 23.14 -13.91 -1.66
C LEU A 126 24.57 -13.51 -2.00
N ASP A 127 25.05 -12.36 -1.54
CA ASP A 127 26.46 -11.97 -1.64
C ASP A 127 27.36 -12.92 -0.85
N TRP A 128 26.96 -13.26 0.38
CA TRP A 128 27.67 -14.25 1.18
C TRP A 128 27.67 -15.65 0.53
N LEU A 129 26.53 -16.10 0.00
CA LEU A 129 26.44 -17.38 -0.74
C LEU A 129 27.31 -17.39 -2.00
N GLN A 130 27.43 -16.25 -2.69
CA GLN A 130 28.34 -16.10 -3.83
C GLN A 130 29.79 -16.26 -3.38
N GLY A 131 30.21 -15.57 -2.32
CA GLY A 131 31.56 -15.70 -1.77
C GLY A 131 31.88 -17.14 -1.35
N LEU A 132 30.93 -17.84 -0.72
CA LEU A 132 31.09 -19.26 -0.42
C LEU A 132 31.24 -20.12 -1.68
N ASN A 133 30.46 -19.86 -2.74
CA ASN A 133 30.57 -20.59 -4.01
C ASN A 133 31.95 -20.40 -4.65
N ASP A 134 32.53 -19.21 -4.50
CA ASP A 134 33.84 -18.88 -5.04
C ASP A 134 34.95 -19.58 -4.23
N SER A 135 34.92 -19.52 -2.90
CA SER A 135 35.89 -20.21 -2.02
C SER A 135 35.83 -21.74 -2.13
N LEU A 136 34.62 -22.30 -2.22
CA LEU A 136 34.41 -23.73 -2.47
C LEU A 136 35.01 -24.13 -3.82
N GLY A 137 34.91 -23.25 -4.83
CA GLY A 137 35.61 -23.34 -6.11
C GLY A 137 37.11 -23.58 -5.98
N GLU A 138 37.79 -22.76 -5.17
CA GLU A 138 39.25 -22.76 -5.03
C GLU A 138 39.80 -23.99 -4.31
N LEU A 139 39.02 -24.58 -3.40
CA LEU A 139 39.42 -25.75 -2.61
C LEU A 139 39.34 -27.07 -3.40
N ASN A 140 38.66 -27.09 -4.56
CA ASN A 140 38.47 -28.28 -5.37
C ASN A 140 39.15 -28.13 -6.73
N THR A 141 40.36 -28.69 -6.84
CA THR A 141 41.14 -28.74 -8.09
C THR A 141 40.78 -29.94 -8.98
N ASP A 142 39.93 -30.85 -8.50
CA ASP A 142 39.54 -32.09 -9.19
C ASP A 142 38.32 -31.90 -10.13
N GLY A 143 38.55 -31.23 -11.26
CA GLY A 143 37.87 -31.56 -12.52
C GLY A 143 36.47 -30.99 -12.83
N SER A 144 36.05 -31.26 -14.07
CA SER A 144 34.91 -30.65 -14.78
C SER A 144 33.51 -30.67 -14.09
N PRO A 145 33.15 -31.65 -13.22
CA PRO A 145 31.84 -31.65 -12.56
C PRO A 145 31.68 -30.50 -11.56
N TRP A 146 32.75 -30.13 -10.85
CA TRP A 146 32.72 -29.04 -9.89
C TRP A 146 32.59 -27.69 -10.58
N GLU A 147 33.32 -27.46 -11.67
CA GLU A 147 33.20 -26.25 -12.49
C GLU A 147 31.78 -26.07 -13.05
N ARG A 148 31.18 -27.16 -13.54
CA ARG A 148 29.78 -27.14 -14.00
C ARG A 148 28.81 -26.80 -12.87
N ALA A 149 29.01 -27.37 -11.68
CA ALA A 149 28.17 -27.10 -10.51
C ALA A 149 28.35 -25.66 -10.02
N LYS A 150 29.59 -25.17 -9.88
CA LYS A 150 29.94 -23.79 -9.51
C LYS A 150 29.27 -22.79 -10.44
N SER A 151 29.37 -23.01 -11.76
CA SER A 151 28.71 -22.17 -12.76
C SER A 151 27.19 -22.20 -12.62
N SER A 152 26.58 -23.40 -12.48
CA SER A 152 25.13 -23.54 -12.32
C SER A 152 24.61 -22.89 -11.03
N ILE A 153 25.35 -22.99 -9.93
CA ILE A 153 25.00 -22.35 -8.65
C ILE A 153 25.16 -20.85 -8.76
N GLY A 154 26.26 -20.36 -9.34
CA GLY A 154 26.50 -18.94 -9.59
C GLY A 154 25.40 -18.30 -10.45
N MET A 155 24.96 -18.97 -11.51
CA MET A 155 23.82 -18.48 -12.33
C MET A 155 22.52 -18.36 -11.52
N LYS A 156 22.23 -19.33 -10.66
CA LYS A 156 21.03 -19.27 -9.81
C LYS A 156 21.13 -18.18 -8.74
N ILE A 157 22.30 -17.98 -8.14
CA ILE A 157 22.55 -16.86 -7.20
C ILE A 157 22.35 -15.53 -7.92
N SER A 158 22.95 -15.36 -9.11
CA SER A 158 22.82 -14.15 -9.93
C SER A 158 21.36 -13.87 -10.29
N ALA A 159 20.62 -14.88 -10.77
CA ALA A 159 19.19 -14.74 -11.03
C ALA A 159 18.45 -14.28 -9.76
N SER A 160 18.69 -14.94 -8.63
CA SER A 160 18.05 -14.60 -7.35
C SER A 160 18.34 -13.15 -6.92
N LYS A 161 19.56 -12.65 -7.13
CA LYS A 161 19.91 -11.24 -6.90
C LYS A 161 19.11 -10.32 -7.80
N THR A 162 19.00 -10.61 -9.10
CA THR A 162 18.17 -9.82 -10.03
C THR A 162 16.70 -9.78 -9.60
N TRP A 163 16.13 -10.92 -9.19
CA TRP A 163 14.76 -10.97 -8.71
C TRP A 163 14.56 -10.16 -7.42
N SER A 164 15.50 -10.26 -6.47
CA SER A 164 15.47 -9.46 -5.23
C SER A 164 15.56 -7.97 -5.52
N ALA A 165 16.50 -7.55 -6.37
CA ALA A 165 16.67 -6.15 -6.76
C ALA A 165 15.43 -5.58 -7.49
N ASN A 166 14.79 -6.39 -8.34
CA ASN A 166 13.53 -6.02 -9.00
C ASN A 166 12.40 -5.85 -7.97
N ASN A 167 12.27 -6.77 -7.02
CA ASN A 167 11.28 -6.66 -5.95
C ASN A 167 11.51 -5.42 -5.07
N ARG A 168 12.77 -5.14 -4.73
CA ARG A 168 13.18 -3.93 -4.00
C ARG A 168 12.83 -2.66 -4.76
N THR A 169 13.14 -2.61 -6.06
CA THR A 169 12.80 -1.46 -6.91
C THR A 169 11.30 -1.22 -6.97
N ARG A 170 10.51 -2.30 -7.08
CA ARG A 170 9.05 -2.24 -7.05
C ARG A 170 8.51 -1.74 -5.71
N SER A 171 9.05 -2.19 -4.59
CA SER A 171 8.61 -1.72 -3.27
C SER A 171 8.90 -0.23 -3.09
N ILE A 172 10.08 0.24 -3.49
CA ILE A 172 10.44 1.67 -3.45
C ILE A 172 9.49 2.49 -4.33
N TYR A 173 9.19 2.00 -5.53
CA TYR A 173 8.23 2.65 -6.43
C TYR A 173 6.83 2.75 -5.80
N PHE A 174 6.33 1.66 -5.21
CA PHE A 174 5.03 1.67 -4.55
C PHE A 174 5.01 2.56 -3.30
N ALA A 175 6.10 2.65 -2.54
CA ALA A 175 6.22 3.58 -1.42
C ALA A 175 6.08 5.04 -1.86
N LYS A 176 6.82 5.45 -2.91
CA LYS A 176 6.71 6.81 -3.49
C LYS A 176 5.29 7.10 -3.99
N ARG A 177 4.65 6.10 -4.57
CA ARG A 177 3.26 6.20 -5.04
C ARG A 177 2.28 6.33 -3.88
N ALA A 178 2.49 5.59 -2.79
CA ALA A 178 1.72 5.69 -1.57
C ALA A 178 1.86 7.09 -0.93
N GLU A 179 3.07 7.66 -0.89
CA GLU A 179 3.31 9.03 -0.41
C GLU A 179 2.53 10.07 -1.22
N ALA A 180 2.61 10.01 -2.55
CA ALA A 180 1.86 10.93 -3.42
C ALA A 180 0.34 10.80 -3.20
N GLN A 181 -0.15 9.57 -3.03
CA GLN A 181 -1.57 9.31 -2.79
C GLN A 181 -2.01 9.78 -1.39
N MET A 182 -1.16 9.66 -0.37
CA MET A 182 -1.40 10.21 0.96
C MET A 182 -1.59 11.73 0.90
N GLN A 183 -0.70 12.42 0.20
CA GLN A 183 -0.80 13.88 0.02
C GLN A 183 -2.10 14.27 -0.71
N ALA A 184 -2.49 13.51 -1.74
CA ALA A 184 -3.77 13.72 -2.42
C ALA A 184 -4.96 13.56 -1.46
N CYS A 185 -4.97 12.50 -0.64
CA CYS A 185 -6.01 12.30 0.37
C CYS A 185 -6.10 13.46 1.36
N LEU A 186 -4.96 13.92 1.91
CA LEU A 186 -4.92 15.03 2.85
C LEU A 186 -5.43 16.34 2.22
N ASN A 187 -5.06 16.61 0.97
CA ASN A 187 -5.54 17.78 0.24
C ASN A 187 -7.06 17.74 0.02
N LEU A 188 -7.60 16.58 -0.36
CA LEU A 188 -9.04 16.39 -0.51
C LEU A 188 -9.77 16.62 0.82
N MET A 189 -9.24 16.10 1.93
CA MET A 189 -9.82 16.32 3.27
C MET A 189 -9.82 17.81 3.63
N ALA A 190 -8.70 18.51 3.42
CA ALA A 190 -8.60 19.94 3.69
C ALA A 190 -9.58 20.77 2.83
N GLN A 191 -9.77 20.39 1.56
CA GLN A 191 -10.76 21.01 0.68
C GLN A 191 -12.19 20.80 1.19
N ARG A 192 -12.53 19.58 1.64
CA ARG A 192 -13.83 19.26 2.22
C ARG A 192 -14.09 20.06 3.49
N ASP A 193 -13.13 20.11 4.40
CA ASP A 193 -13.25 20.84 5.66
C ASP A 193 -13.45 22.34 5.42
N SER A 194 -12.71 22.90 4.45
CA SER A 194 -12.89 24.29 4.03
C SER A 194 -14.29 24.54 3.46
N ALA A 195 -14.81 23.65 2.61
CA ALA A 195 -16.15 23.76 2.04
C ALA A 195 -17.25 23.63 3.11
N LEU A 196 -17.09 22.70 4.07
CA LEU A 196 -18.01 22.55 5.19
C LEU A 196 -17.99 23.75 6.13
N ASN A 197 -16.82 24.33 6.39
CA ASN A 197 -16.69 25.54 7.20
C ASN A 197 -17.39 26.73 6.53
N LEU A 198 -17.21 26.92 5.22
CA LEU A 198 -17.93 27.96 4.49
C LEU A 198 -19.46 27.80 4.58
N LYS A 199 -19.98 26.58 4.39
CA LYS A 199 -21.42 26.30 4.55
C LYS A 199 -21.91 26.60 5.96
N LYS A 200 -21.14 26.25 6.99
CA LYS A 200 -21.45 26.59 8.40
C LYS A 200 -21.45 28.09 8.63
N THR A 201 -20.48 28.81 8.10
CA THR A 201 -20.41 30.28 8.20
C THR A 201 -21.61 30.94 7.51
N GLU A 202 -21.98 30.48 6.31
CA GLU A 202 -23.16 31.01 5.61
C GLU A 202 -24.46 30.74 6.38
N ALA A 203 -24.63 29.54 6.93
CA ALA A 203 -25.77 29.22 7.77
C ALA A 203 -25.82 30.09 9.03
N ALA A 204 -24.68 30.32 9.69
CA ALA A 204 -24.59 31.19 10.86
C ALA A 204 -24.89 32.66 10.52
N LEU A 205 -24.50 33.14 9.33
CA LEU A 205 -24.83 34.49 8.86
C LEU A 205 -26.34 34.64 8.63
N ARG A 206 -26.99 33.64 8.03
CA ARG A 206 -28.45 33.62 7.83
C ARG A 206 -29.20 33.58 9.16
N ASP A 207 -28.78 32.72 10.08
CA ASP A 207 -29.35 32.66 11.43
C ASP A 207 -29.21 33.99 12.19
N SER A 208 -28.04 34.64 12.07
CA SER A 208 -27.81 35.98 12.62
C SER A 208 -28.70 37.06 11.99
N SER A 209 -29.02 36.98 10.69
CA SER A 209 -29.96 37.92 10.07
C SER A 209 -31.39 37.68 10.52
N ASP A 210 -31.82 36.42 10.61
CA ASP A 210 -33.17 36.05 11.05
C ASP A 210 -33.38 36.46 12.51
N MET A 211 -32.39 36.23 13.38
CA MET A 211 -32.42 36.66 14.77
C MET A 211 -32.51 38.19 14.89
N ARG A 212 -31.79 38.94 14.06
CA ARG A 212 -31.90 40.41 14.01
C ARG A 212 -33.28 40.86 13.56
N ALA A 213 -33.89 40.20 12.57
CA ALA A 213 -35.25 40.52 12.13
C ALA A 213 -36.28 40.28 13.25
N ILE A 214 -36.21 39.13 13.93
CA ILE A 214 -37.08 38.82 15.08
C ILE A 214 -36.88 39.87 16.19
N ALA A 215 -35.64 40.20 16.53
CA ALA A 215 -35.34 41.22 17.53
C ALA A 215 -35.98 42.58 17.17
N TRP A 216 -35.86 43.02 15.91
CA TRP A 216 -36.51 44.25 15.44
C TRP A 216 -38.03 44.20 15.55
N VAL A 217 -38.67 43.09 15.15
CA VAL A 217 -40.12 42.90 15.28
C VAL A 217 -40.53 42.96 16.75
N THR A 218 -39.86 42.23 17.64
CA THR A 218 -40.18 42.27 19.08
C THR A 218 -40.03 43.66 19.67
N LEU A 219 -38.98 44.41 19.30
CA LEU A 219 -38.72 45.76 19.80
C LEU A 219 -39.79 46.76 19.33
N ALA A 220 -40.31 46.60 18.11
CA ALA A 220 -41.40 47.43 17.59
C ALA A 220 -42.75 47.19 18.28
N PHE A 221 -43.08 45.92 18.59
CA PHE A 221 -44.38 45.55 19.14
C PHE A 221 -44.43 45.54 20.68
N LEU A 222 -43.30 45.36 21.37
CA LEU A 222 -43.24 45.34 22.84
C LEU A 222 -43.89 46.57 23.49
N PRO A 223 -43.56 47.82 23.10
CA PRO A 223 -44.19 49.00 23.68
C PRO A 223 -45.70 49.05 23.44
N ALA A 224 -46.16 48.69 22.24
CA ALA A 224 -47.58 48.69 21.89
C ALA A 224 -48.38 47.64 22.68
N THR A 225 -47.83 46.42 22.81
CA THR A 225 -48.45 45.36 23.63
C THR A 225 -48.49 45.73 25.12
N PHE A 226 -47.44 46.38 25.62
CA PHE A 226 -47.40 46.86 27.01
C PHE A 226 -48.48 47.92 27.30
N VAL A 227 -48.64 48.90 26.40
CA VAL A 227 -49.68 49.93 26.53
C VAL A 227 -51.08 49.33 26.40
N ALA A 228 -51.30 48.41 25.46
CA ALA A 228 -52.57 47.71 25.30
C ALA A 228 -52.96 46.93 26.57
N TYR A 229 -52.00 46.27 27.22
CA TYR A 229 -52.22 45.58 28.49
C TYR A 229 -52.61 46.55 29.62
N LEU A 230 -51.92 47.67 29.75
CA LEU A 230 -52.23 48.72 30.74
C LEU A 230 -53.64 49.29 30.59
N LEU A 231 -54.08 49.52 29.34
CA LEU A 231 -55.44 50.02 29.06
C LEU A 231 -56.53 48.99 29.31
N LEU A 232 -56.22 47.69 29.26
CA LEU A 232 -57.18 46.60 29.51
C LEU A 232 -57.40 46.32 31.01
N GLN A 233 -56.52 46.83 31.87
CA GLN A 233 -56.62 46.72 33.33
C GLN A 233 -57.28 47.95 34.00
N LEU A 234 -57.61 48.97 33.22
CA LEU A 234 -58.37 50.17 33.61
C LEU A 234 -59.85 50.00 33.29
#